data_AF-A0A0A0BKK4-F1
#
_entry.id   AF-A0A0A0BKK4-F1
#
_cell.length_a   1.000
_cell.length_b   1.000
_cell.length_c   1.000
_cell.angle_alpha   90.00
_cell.angle_beta   90.00
_cell.angle_gamma   90.00
#
_symmetry.space_group_name_H-M   'P 1'
#
loop_
_entity.id
_entity.type
_entity.pdbx_description
1 polymer ?
#
loop_
_entity_poly.entity_id
_entity_poly.type
_entity_poly.pdbx_seq_one_letter_code
_entity_poly.pdbx_strand_id
1 'polypeptide(L)'
;RQPARTRSGPARPAGSQPTGGGRPWVTGVVAAVQGAVLSVLVVTVPAVAAFVATSADPVNAELGWTRAAVVGLVLWLLGHGGAASVAGTTVTLVPLGLTLLVLFTTYASARRSMAPARSAWVAGIVTYTTLVVTAIVLTGPSGPWGAGPAMTSRAVVGGALVGAVGLGAGAPARGSLRELTRRWWEPVPRWVRAACGAGGVLAVTLLGVGGALTVVWVLAGRAPAGDVLTALDLDALGGGVLAVGQLLLLPNLVLWAVAWVAGPGFAVGAGTVYSPSEVLTGPLPALPLLGALPAQVPDVAMWAPVLVVVAGALAGRWLSLALVRERPWHTAAACGT
;
A
#
# COMPACT_ATOMS: atom_id res chain seq x y z
N ARG A 1 60.65 -47.51 12.06
CA ARG A 1 59.43 -46.74 11.76
C ARG A 1 58.73 -46.46 13.10
N GLN A 2 58.91 -45.25 13.66
CA GLN A 2 58.25 -44.79 14.89
C GLN A 2 56.94 -44.06 14.54
N PRO A 3 55.84 -44.23 15.30
CA PRO A 3 54.61 -43.51 15.06
C PRO A 3 54.68 -42.07 15.61
N ALA A 4 54.25 -41.10 14.81
CA ALA A 4 54.23 -39.69 15.15
C ALA A 4 53.15 -39.37 16.20
N ARG A 5 53.56 -38.74 17.29
CA ARG A 5 52.70 -38.17 18.33
C ARG A 5 51.99 -36.92 17.81
N THR A 6 50.70 -36.85 18.10
CA THR A 6 49.77 -35.73 17.90
C THR A 6 50.24 -34.44 18.58
N ARG A 7 50.24 -33.31 17.85
CA ARG A 7 50.21 -31.96 18.44
C ARG A 7 48.82 -31.38 18.27
N SER A 8 47.98 -31.54 19.28
CA SER A 8 46.76 -30.75 19.47
C SER A 8 47.18 -29.31 19.81
N GLY A 9 47.01 -28.39 18.86
CA GLY A 9 47.17 -26.96 19.12
C GLY A 9 46.14 -26.46 20.13
N PRO A 10 46.45 -25.42 20.93
CA PRO A 10 45.53 -24.89 21.92
C PRO A 10 44.25 -24.39 21.24
N ALA A 11 43.10 -24.83 21.77
CA ALA A 11 41.80 -24.33 21.37
C ALA A 11 41.79 -22.81 21.54
N ARG A 12 41.59 -22.08 20.44
CA ARG A 12 41.34 -20.63 20.50
C ARG A 12 40.13 -20.43 21.42
N PRO A 13 40.22 -19.59 22.47
CA PRO A 13 39.03 -19.23 23.23
C PRO A 13 38.01 -18.65 22.25
N ALA A 14 36.79 -19.20 22.29
CA ALA A 14 35.66 -18.68 21.54
C ALA A 14 35.57 -17.19 21.84
N GLY A 15 35.89 -16.36 20.83
CA GLY A 15 35.79 -14.91 20.96
C GLY A 15 34.39 -14.59 21.45
N SER A 16 34.32 -13.98 22.63
CA SER A 16 33.13 -13.33 23.13
C SER A 16 32.56 -12.49 22.00
N GLN A 17 31.37 -12.86 21.52
CA GLN A 17 30.63 -11.95 20.64
C GLN A 17 30.49 -10.64 21.41
N PRO A 18 30.79 -9.48 20.81
CA PRO A 18 30.53 -8.22 21.46
C PRO A 18 29.04 -8.19 21.77
N THR A 19 28.70 -8.22 23.06
CA THR A 19 27.38 -7.89 23.58
C THR A 19 27.15 -6.42 23.32
N GLY A 20 26.82 -6.07 22.08
CA GLY A 20 26.29 -4.76 21.72
C GLY A 20 24.94 -4.59 22.40
N GLY A 21 24.96 -4.08 23.64
CA GLY A 21 23.82 -3.90 24.55
C GLY A 21 22.83 -2.81 24.13
N GLY A 22 22.45 -2.77 22.86
CA GLY A 22 21.32 -1.96 22.40
C GLY A 22 20.02 -2.68 22.70
N ARG A 23 19.08 -2.03 23.39
CA ARG A 23 17.71 -2.54 23.55
C ARG A 23 17.03 -2.58 22.17
N PRO A 24 16.73 -3.74 21.56
CA PRO A 24 16.28 -3.81 20.17
C PRO A 24 15.00 -3.02 19.89
N TRP A 25 14.13 -2.87 20.89
CA TRP A 25 12.91 -2.05 20.79
C TRP A 25 13.19 -0.59 20.40
N VAL A 26 14.33 -0.02 20.82
CA VAL A 26 14.72 1.37 20.50
C VAL A 26 14.92 1.54 19.00
N THR A 27 15.49 0.54 18.32
CA THR A 27 15.67 0.60 16.86
C THR A 27 14.34 0.61 16.10
N GLY A 28 13.32 -0.06 16.65
CA GLY A 28 11.96 -0.03 16.13
C GLY A 28 11.29 1.33 16.28
N VAL A 29 11.42 1.94 17.45
CA VAL A 29 10.93 3.31 17.72
C VAL A 29 11.57 4.31 16.76
N VAL A 30 12.90 4.26 16.61
CA VAL A 30 13.64 5.16 15.70
C VAL A 30 13.20 4.98 14.25
N ALA A 31 13.07 3.73 13.78
CA ALA A 31 12.59 3.45 12.42
C ALA A 31 11.14 3.94 12.20
N ALA A 32 10.26 3.76 13.17
CA ALA A 32 8.88 4.25 13.10
C ALA A 32 8.81 5.77 13.02
N VAL A 33 9.57 6.48 13.87
CA VAL A 33 9.64 7.95 13.86
C VAL A 33 10.21 8.45 12.54
N GLN A 34 11.33 7.88 12.07
CA GLN A 34 11.94 8.27 10.81
C GLN A 34 11.01 8.04 9.61
N GLY A 35 10.34 6.89 9.54
CA GLY A 35 9.40 6.57 8.47
C GLY A 35 8.15 7.47 8.47
N ALA A 36 7.62 7.76 9.66
CA ALA A 36 6.49 8.67 9.83
C ALA A 36 6.87 10.11 9.46
N VAL A 37 7.97 10.64 9.99
CA VAL A 37 8.47 11.99 9.66
C VAL A 37 8.74 12.12 8.16
N LEU A 38 9.42 11.14 7.55
CA LEU A 38 9.70 11.17 6.11
C LEU A 38 8.40 11.17 5.28
N SER A 39 7.43 10.33 5.62
CA SER A 39 6.15 10.31 4.89
C SER A 39 5.34 11.58 5.08
N VAL A 40 5.27 12.13 6.31
CA VAL A 40 4.60 13.41 6.56
C VAL A 40 5.27 14.52 5.76
N LEU A 41 6.61 14.59 5.74
CA LEU A 41 7.33 15.61 4.97
C LEU A 41 7.07 15.49 3.46
N VAL A 42 7.10 14.28 2.91
CA VAL A 42 6.86 14.06 1.47
C VAL A 42 5.46 14.50 1.04
N VAL A 43 4.47 14.47 1.94
CA VAL A 43 3.09 14.90 1.65
C VAL A 43 2.87 16.38 1.96
N THR A 44 3.33 16.83 3.13
CA THR A 44 3.05 18.17 3.63
C THR A 44 3.92 19.24 2.98
N VAL A 45 5.17 18.93 2.61
CA VAL A 45 6.06 19.91 1.96
C VAL A 45 5.49 20.38 0.62
N PRO A 46 5.05 19.51 -0.30
CA PRO A 46 4.37 19.95 -1.53
C PRO A 46 3.10 20.76 -1.26
N ALA A 47 2.30 20.39 -0.25
CA ALA A 47 1.09 21.13 0.11
C ALA A 47 1.41 22.55 0.60
N VAL A 48 2.43 22.70 1.45
CA VAL A 48 2.89 24.02 1.93
C VAL A 48 3.56 24.81 0.80
N ALA A 49 4.36 24.17 -0.06
CA ALA A 49 4.98 24.83 -1.21
C ALA A 49 3.95 25.36 -2.19
N ALA A 50 2.90 24.59 -2.49
CA ALA A 50 1.79 25.03 -3.31
C ALA A 50 1.08 26.23 -2.68
N PHE A 51 0.78 26.18 -1.39
CA PHE A 51 0.19 27.30 -0.66
C PHE A 51 1.07 28.57 -0.70
N VAL A 52 2.38 28.43 -0.49
CA VAL A 52 3.32 29.56 -0.54
C VAL A 52 3.35 30.17 -1.94
N ALA A 53 3.36 29.35 -2.99
CA ALA A 53 3.35 29.81 -4.36
C ALA A 53 2.06 30.54 -4.75
N THR A 54 0.92 30.20 -4.14
CA THR A 54 -0.38 30.86 -4.38
C THR A 54 -0.75 31.87 -3.28
N SER A 55 0.16 32.20 -2.37
CA SER A 55 -0.12 33.06 -1.20
C SER A 55 -0.48 34.50 -1.58
N ALA A 56 -0.08 34.94 -2.78
CA ALA A 56 -0.42 36.26 -3.32
C ALA A 56 -1.86 36.35 -3.86
N ASP A 57 -2.56 35.22 -4.00
CA ASP A 57 -3.96 35.18 -4.47
C ASP A 57 -4.89 35.69 -3.35
N PRO A 58 -5.79 36.66 -3.63
CA PRO A 58 -6.77 37.16 -2.65
C PRO A 58 -7.57 36.06 -1.93
N VAL A 59 -7.83 34.93 -2.60
CA VAL A 59 -8.54 33.78 -2.00
C VAL A 59 -7.76 33.16 -0.83
N ASN A 60 -6.44 33.28 -0.83
CA ASN A 60 -5.54 32.74 0.18
C ASN A 60 -5.10 33.77 1.23
N ALA A 61 -5.54 35.03 1.11
CA ALA A 61 -5.08 36.14 1.96
C ALA A 61 -5.34 35.95 3.46
N GLU A 62 -6.38 35.18 3.81
CA GLU A 62 -6.76 34.87 5.20
C GLU A 62 -6.20 33.53 5.70
N LEU A 63 -5.58 32.72 4.83
CA LEU A 63 -5.09 31.39 5.17
C LEU A 63 -3.65 31.51 5.69
N GLY A 64 -3.40 31.10 6.94
CA GLY A 64 -2.04 31.01 7.48
C GLY A 64 -1.31 29.75 7.01
N TRP A 65 0.03 29.78 6.99
CA TRP A 65 0.89 28.61 6.67
C TRP A 65 0.57 27.37 7.53
N THR A 66 0.11 27.56 8.77
CA THR A 66 -0.35 26.50 9.67
C THR A 66 -1.51 25.71 9.07
N ARG A 67 -2.44 26.36 8.36
CA ARG A 67 -3.58 25.70 7.72
C ARG A 67 -3.13 24.82 6.56
N ALA A 68 -2.16 25.26 5.77
CA ALA A 68 -1.54 24.44 4.73
C ALA A 68 -0.86 23.18 5.32
N ALA A 69 -0.16 23.33 6.46
CA ALA A 69 0.42 22.20 7.15
C ALA A 69 -0.64 21.20 7.68
N VAL A 70 -1.76 21.70 8.21
CA VAL A 70 -2.91 20.87 8.62
C VAL A 70 -3.52 20.14 7.43
N VAL A 71 -3.68 20.80 6.28
CA VAL A 71 -4.17 20.17 5.05
C VAL A 71 -3.23 19.05 4.60
N GLY A 72 -1.92 19.28 4.59
CA GLY A 72 -0.92 18.25 4.31
C GLY A 72 -1.01 17.05 5.25
N LEU A 73 -1.25 17.30 6.54
CA LEU A 73 -1.43 16.24 7.54
C LEU A 73 -2.75 15.47 7.36
N VAL A 74 -3.84 16.14 7.01
CA VAL A 74 -5.12 15.50 6.64
C VAL A 74 -4.95 14.63 5.40
N LEU A 75 -4.22 15.10 4.38
CA LEU A 75 -3.86 14.31 3.21
C LEU A 75 -3.06 13.07 3.61
N TRP A 76 -2.05 13.21 4.47
CA TRP A 76 -1.28 12.07 4.98
C TRP A 76 -2.17 11.05 5.74
N LEU A 77 -3.16 11.52 6.51
CA LEU A 77 -4.14 10.66 7.18
C LEU A 77 -5.10 9.94 6.22
N LEU A 78 -5.42 10.51 5.04
CA LEU A 78 -6.19 9.79 4.02
C LEU A 78 -5.47 8.51 3.58
N GLY A 79 -4.13 8.53 3.49
CA GLY A 79 -3.32 7.34 3.21
C GLY A 79 -3.44 6.21 4.24
N HIS A 80 -4.02 6.50 5.42
CA HIS A 80 -4.24 5.56 6.51
C HIS A 80 -5.71 5.13 6.67
N GLY A 81 -6.60 5.49 5.75
CA GLY A 81 -8.04 5.22 5.95
C GLY A 81 -8.80 6.33 6.65
N GLY A 82 -8.17 7.49 6.86
CA GLY A 82 -8.83 8.68 7.38
C GLY A 82 -9.86 9.27 6.41
N ALA A 83 -10.37 10.43 6.80
CA ALA A 83 -11.29 11.21 6.00
C ALA A 83 -10.87 12.68 6.01
N ALA A 84 -11.20 13.39 4.93
CA ALA A 84 -10.99 14.82 4.79
C ALA A 84 -12.35 15.51 4.61
N SER A 85 -12.55 16.65 5.25
CA SER A 85 -13.72 17.50 5.03
C SER A 85 -13.35 18.62 4.06
N VAL A 86 -14.01 18.68 2.91
CA VAL A 86 -13.78 19.69 1.87
C VAL A 86 -15.12 20.34 1.53
N ALA A 87 -15.26 21.65 1.80
CA ALA A 87 -16.47 22.42 1.52
C ALA A 87 -17.78 21.74 2.00
N GLY A 88 -17.76 21.14 3.19
CA GLY A 88 -18.92 20.44 3.78
C GLY A 88 -19.12 19.00 3.27
N THR A 89 -18.33 18.53 2.32
CA THR A 89 -18.35 17.15 1.81
C THR A 89 -17.23 16.32 2.45
N THR A 90 -17.57 15.16 2.99
CA THR A 90 -16.58 14.23 3.56
C THR A 90 -16.04 13.30 2.48
N VAL A 91 -14.74 13.40 2.19
CA VAL A 91 -14.01 12.50 1.31
C VAL A 91 -13.42 11.36 2.14
N THR A 92 -13.87 10.13 1.88
CA THR A 92 -13.44 8.91 2.60
C THR A 92 -12.63 7.95 1.71
N LEU A 93 -12.34 8.36 0.48
CA LEU A 93 -11.55 7.63 -0.48
C LEU A 93 -10.09 7.64 -0.03
N VAL A 94 -9.48 6.45 0.08
CA VAL A 94 -8.08 6.27 0.45
C VAL A 94 -7.24 6.24 -0.81
N PRO A 95 -6.38 7.23 -1.09
CA PRO A 95 -5.51 7.18 -2.25
C PRO A 95 -4.44 6.12 -2.02
N LEU A 96 -4.56 4.98 -2.70
CA LEU A 96 -3.70 3.83 -2.45
C LEU A 96 -2.26 4.09 -2.89
N GLY A 97 -2.02 4.95 -3.88
CA GLY A 97 -0.68 5.41 -4.20
C GLY A 97 -0.03 6.17 -3.05
N LEU A 98 -0.83 6.92 -2.27
CA LEU A 98 -0.35 7.56 -1.05
C LEU A 98 -0.05 6.53 0.04
N THR A 99 -0.93 5.54 0.23
CA THR A 99 -0.67 4.43 1.16
C THR A 99 0.63 3.68 0.78
N LEU A 100 0.86 3.42 -0.50
CA LEU A 100 2.08 2.80 -1.00
C LEU A 100 3.32 3.65 -0.75
N LEU A 101 3.22 4.96 -0.93
CA LEU A 101 4.31 5.90 -0.62
C LEU A 101 4.68 5.85 0.87
N VAL A 102 3.67 5.87 1.76
CA VAL A 102 3.87 5.77 3.21
C VAL A 102 4.44 4.40 3.62
N LEU A 103 3.96 3.32 2.99
CA LEU A 103 4.52 1.98 3.17
C LEU A 103 5.99 1.92 2.72
N PHE A 104 6.34 2.62 1.64
CA PHE A 104 7.71 2.65 1.14
C PHE A 104 8.66 3.42 2.07
N THR A 105 8.26 4.57 2.60
CA THR A 105 9.13 5.33 3.53
C THR A 105 9.34 4.57 4.84
N THR A 106 8.30 3.92 5.36
CA THR A 106 8.39 3.08 6.57
C THR A 106 9.23 1.83 6.32
N TYR A 107 9.06 1.17 5.16
CA TYR A 107 9.94 0.10 4.68
C TYR A 107 11.40 0.53 4.61
N ALA A 108 11.69 1.64 3.93
CA ALA A 108 13.06 2.12 3.72
C ALA A 108 13.74 2.49 5.05
N SER A 109 12.98 3.11 5.96
CA SER A 109 13.45 3.43 7.30
C SER A 109 13.76 2.19 8.13
N ALA A 110 12.86 1.20 8.15
CA ALA A 110 13.08 -0.06 8.85
C ALA A 110 14.29 -0.82 8.28
N ARG A 111 14.45 -0.84 6.96
CA ARG A 111 15.59 -1.48 6.29
C ARG A 111 16.94 -0.89 6.65
N ARG A 112 16.98 0.40 6.95
CA ARG A 112 18.20 1.11 7.33
C ARG A 112 18.49 1.01 8.84
N SER A 113 17.46 1.12 9.67
CA SER A 113 17.63 1.47 11.09
C SER A 113 17.13 0.41 12.07
N MET A 114 16.29 -0.54 11.65
CA MET A 114 15.62 -1.47 12.56
C MET A 114 16.41 -2.78 12.74
N ALA A 115 16.60 -3.22 13.99
CA ALA A 115 17.15 -4.53 14.28
C ALA A 115 16.11 -5.64 14.00
N PRO A 116 16.53 -6.85 13.57
CA PRO A 116 15.64 -7.98 13.29
C PRO A 116 15.16 -8.65 14.60
N ALA A 117 14.36 -7.94 15.38
CA ALA A 117 13.83 -8.40 16.66
C ALA A 117 12.32 -8.14 16.77
N ARG A 118 11.57 -9.08 17.35
CA ARG A 118 10.13 -8.92 17.59
C ARG A 118 9.82 -7.70 18.44
N SER A 119 10.65 -7.41 19.45
CA SER A 119 10.50 -6.23 20.30
C SER A 119 10.73 -4.93 19.53
N ALA A 120 11.60 -4.90 18.52
CA ALA A 120 11.74 -3.78 17.59
C ALA A 120 10.47 -3.58 16.76
N TRP A 121 9.95 -4.66 16.15
CA TRP A 121 8.77 -4.59 15.31
C TRP A 121 7.52 -4.14 16.10
N VAL A 122 7.26 -4.73 17.27
CA VAL A 122 6.12 -4.35 18.11
C VAL A 122 6.24 -2.91 18.60
N ALA A 123 7.41 -2.50 19.09
CA ALA A 123 7.63 -1.12 19.54
C ALA A 123 7.43 -0.13 18.38
N GLY A 124 7.93 -0.46 17.18
CA GLY A 124 7.74 0.35 15.99
C GLY A 124 6.26 0.48 15.58
N ILE A 125 5.48 -0.60 15.60
CA ILE A 125 4.03 -0.55 15.33
C ILE A 125 3.32 0.37 16.32
N VAL A 126 3.60 0.20 17.62
CA VAL A 126 2.99 1.03 18.68
C VAL A 126 3.36 2.49 18.48
N THR A 127 4.65 2.80 18.29
CA THR A 127 5.11 4.17 18.05
C THR A 127 4.48 4.79 16.81
N TYR A 128 4.45 4.07 15.68
CA TYR A 128 3.85 4.57 14.44
C TYR A 128 2.36 4.86 14.61
N THR A 129 1.63 3.94 15.26
CA THR A 129 0.20 4.10 15.55
C THR A 129 -0.04 5.29 16.48
N THR A 130 0.80 5.49 17.50
CA THR A 130 0.73 6.66 18.38
C THR A 130 0.92 7.96 17.60
N LEU A 131 1.87 8.02 16.65
CA LEU A 131 2.08 9.19 15.79
C LEU A 131 0.87 9.47 14.89
N VAL A 132 0.21 8.43 14.37
CA VAL A 132 -1.05 8.58 13.62
C VAL A 132 -2.15 9.15 14.53
N VAL A 133 -2.29 8.67 15.76
CA VAL A 133 -3.25 9.22 16.73
C VAL A 133 -2.93 10.68 17.06
N THR A 134 -1.66 11.02 17.27
CA THR A 134 -1.24 12.41 17.47
C THR A 134 -1.61 13.28 16.27
N ALA A 135 -1.38 12.81 15.04
CA ALA A 135 -1.76 13.54 13.84
C ALA A 135 -3.29 13.76 13.75
N ILE A 136 -4.10 12.74 14.08
CA ILE A 136 -5.56 12.88 14.14
C ILE A 136 -5.96 14.01 15.10
N VAL A 137 -5.38 14.02 16.31
CA VAL A 137 -5.64 15.08 17.31
C VAL A 137 -5.22 16.46 16.79
N LEU A 138 -4.04 16.57 16.16
CA LEU A 138 -3.54 17.84 15.62
C LEU A 138 -4.39 18.40 14.47
N THR A 139 -4.99 17.52 13.65
CA THR A 139 -5.90 17.96 12.56
C THR A 139 -7.29 18.38 13.04
N GLY A 140 -7.67 18.01 14.27
CA GLY A 140 -8.95 18.37 14.88
C GLY A 140 -10.15 18.02 14.00
N PRO A 141 -11.19 18.88 13.96
CA PRO A 141 -12.40 18.65 13.16
C PRO A 141 -12.18 18.62 11.65
N SER A 142 -11.03 19.10 11.15
CA SER A 142 -10.72 19.08 9.71
C SER A 142 -10.34 17.69 9.21
N GLY A 143 -9.89 16.81 10.12
CA GLY A 143 -9.42 15.46 9.81
C GLY A 143 -10.41 14.36 10.21
N PRO A 144 -9.91 13.13 10.44
CA PRO A 144 -10.75 11.95 10.71
C PRO A 144 -11.63 12.08 11.96
N TRP A 145 -11.23 12.89 12.94
CA TRP A 145 -12.04 13.16 14.13
C TRP A 145 -13.37 13.83 13.75
N GLY A 146 -13.33 14.91 12.97
CA GLY A 146 -14.56 15.61 12.56
C GLY A 146 -15.50 14.77 11.71
N ALA A 147 -14.98 13.77 10.99
CA ALA A 147 -15.76 12.82 10.20
C ALA A 147 -16.41 11.69 11.04
N GLY A 148 -16.16 11.66 12.35
CA GLY A 148 -16.82 10.77 13.30
C GLY A 148 -15.97 9.56 13.76
N PRO A 149 -16.49 8.78 14.74
CA PRO A 149 -15.73 7.74 15.41
C PRO A 149 -15.34 6.58 14.49
N ALA A 150 -16.18 6.25 13.49
CA ALA A 150 -15.88 5.21 12.52
C ALA A 150 -14.68 5.56 11.60
N MET A 151 -14.56 6.82 11.20
CA MET A 151 -13.41 7.27 10.38
C MET A 151 -12.15 7.40 11.22
N THR A 152 -12.28 7.82 12.48
CA THR A 152 -11.18 7.84 13.44
C THR A 152 -10.65 6.44 13.69
N SER A 153 -11.51 5.45 13.98
CA SER A 153 -11.09 4.07 14.22
C SER A 153 -10.47 3.44 12.98
N ARG A 154 -11.02 3.70 11.79
CA ARG A 154 -10.45 3.28 10.51
C ARG A 154 -9.04 3.84 10.30
N ALA A 155 -8.81 5.13 10.57
CA ALA A 155 -7.50 5.75 10.47
C ALA A 155 -6.48 5.15 11.45
N VAL A 156 -6.88 4.87 12.68
CA VAL A 156 -6.01 4.23 13.69
C VAL A 156 -5.65 2.79 13.29
N VAL A 157 -6.63 2.01 12.84
CA VAL A 157 -6.40 0.63 12.36
C VAL A 157 -5.51 0.65 11.11
N GLY A 158 -5.76 1.55 10.16
CA GLY A 158 -4.91 1.69 8.99
C GLY A 158 -3.50 2.16 9.35
N GLY A 159 -3.35 3.04 10.34
CA GLY A 159 -2.07 3.38 10.97
C GLY A 159 -1.30 2.16 11.47
N ALA A 160 -1.97 1.31 12.25
CA ALA A 160 -1.37 0.08 12.77
C ALA A 160 -1.00 -0.91 11.64
N LEU A 161 -1.84 -1.05 10.61
CA LEU A 161 -1.58 -1.91 9.45
C LEU A 161 -0.40 -1.39 8.61
N VAL A 162 -0.36 -0.10 8.32
CA VAL A 162 0.75 0.54 7.59
C VAL A 162 2.06 0.38 8.36
N GLY A 163 2.07 0.66 9.67
CA GLY A 163 3.23 0.45 10.54
C GLY A 163 3.68 -1.01 10.56
N ALA A 164 2.75 -1.95 10.72
CA ALA A 164 3.07 -3.39 10.77
C ALA A 164 3.66 -3.91 9.45
N VAL A 165 3.01 -3.59 8.33
CA VAL A 165 3.42 -4.05 7.00
C VAL A 165 4.70 -3.35 6.56
N GLY A 166 4.78 -2.03 6.65
CA GLY A 166 5.93 -1.24 6.23
C GLY A 166 7.19 -1.60 7.01
N LEU A 167 7.14 -1.55 8.35
CA LEU A 167 8.28 -1.91 9.19
C LEU A 167 8.65 -3.40 9.07
N GLY A 168 7.64 -4.27 8.99
CA GLY A 168 7.83 -5.72 8.89
C GLY A 168 8.50 -6.12 7.57
N ALA A 169 8.10 -5.50 6.46
CA ALA A 169 8.72 -5.73 5.15
C ALA A 169 10.15 -5.17 5.09
N GLY A 170 10.43 -4.07 5.81
CA GLY A 170 11.74 -3.43 5.81
C GLY A 170 12.79 -4.14 6.69
N ALA A 171 12.38 -4.91 7.69
CA ALA A 171 13.30 -5.54 8.64
C ALA A 171 14.46 -6.31 7.95
N PRO A 172 15.73 -6.02 8.27
CA PRO A 172 16.87 -6.69 7.65
C PRO A 172 16.80 -8.21 7.82
N ALA A 173 17.04 -8.96 6.74
CA ALA A 173 16.76 -10.38 6.60
C ALA A 173 17.71 -11.35 7.37
N ARG A 174 17.94 -11.12 8.67
CA ARG A 174 18.25 -12.22 9.62
C ARG A 174 16.98 -12.65 10.35
N GLY A 175 15.92 -12.79 9.56
CA GLY A 175 14.53 -12.80 9.99
C GLY A 175 13.64 -12.24 8.91
N SER A 176 13.62 -12.84 7.71
CA SER A 176 12.65 -12.45 6.67
C SER A 176 11.22 -12.48 7.23
N LEU A 177 10.26 -11.76 6.63
CA LEU A 177 8.82 -11.94 6.95
C LEU A 177 8.46 -13.43 7.03
N ARG A 178 9.01 -14.23 6.12
CA ARG A 178 8.87 -15.69 6.07
C ARG A 178 9.42 -16.41 7.31
N GLU A 179 10.44 -15.88 7.97
CA GLU A 179 11.06 -16.43 9.18
C GLU A 179 10.30 -16.00 10.45
N LEU A 180 9.83 -14.75 10.49
CA LEU A 180 8.90 -14.24 11.51
C LEU A 180 7.55 -14.97 11.47
N THR A 181 7.03 -15.24 10.27
CA THR A 181 5.79 -16.00 10.06
C THR A 181 6.02 -17.50 10.00
N ARG A 182 7.28 -17.98 10.00
CA ARG A 182 7.61 -19.40 9.86
C ARG A 182 6.89 -20.27 10.87
N ARG A 183 6.90 -19.88 12.14
CA ARG A 183 6.18 -20.58 13.21
C ARG A 183 4.68 -20.73 12.95
N TRP A 184 4.09 -19.78 12.23
CA TRP A 184 2.66 -19.76 11.87
C TRP A 184 2.39 -20.54 10.57
N TRP A 185 3.37 -20.60 9.68
CA TRP A 185 3.27 -21.24 8.35
C TRP A 185 3.80 -22.68 8.31
N GLU A 186 4.61 -23.08 9.29
CA GLU A 186 5.12 -24.44 9.44
C GLU A 186 4.01 -25.47 9.68
N PRO A 187 3.02 -25.21 10.55
CA PRO A 187 1.88 -26.12 10.76
C PRO A 187 0.93 -26.19 9.56
N VAL A 188 1.01 -25.21 8.65
CA VAL A 188 0.10 -25.10 7.51
C VAL A 188 0.43 -26.20 6.48
N PRO A 189 -0.55 -27.01 6.05
CA PRO A 189 -0.32 -28.07 5.09
C PRO A 189 0.31 -27.57 3.78
N ARG A 190 1.16 -28.41 3.16
CA ARG A 190 1.87 -28.06 1.91
C ARG A 190 0.93 -27.59 0.79
N TRP A 191 -0.25 -28.20 0.67
CA TRP A 191 -1.25 -27.84 -0.33
C TRP A 191 -1.80 -26.42 -0.12
N VAL A 192 -1.99 -25.98 1.13
CA VAL A 192 -2.41 -24.61 1.46
C VAL A 192 -1.30 -23.62 1.10
N ARG A 193 -0.05 -23.95 1.43
CA ARG A 193 1.10 -23.10 1.09
C ARG A 193 1.27 -22.93 -0.43
N ALA A 194 1.10 -24.01 -1.17
CA ALA A 194 1.16 -24.01 -2.62
C ALA A 194 -0.04 -23.24 -3.23
N ALA A 195 -1.23 -23.39 -2.65
CA ALA A 195 -2.41 -22.60 -3.01
C ALA A 195 -2.22 -21.10 -2.75
N CYS A 196 -1.55 -20.69 -1.67
CA CYS A 196 -1.17 -19.29 -1.45
C CYS A 196 -0.22 -18.78 -2.53
N GLY A 197 0.76 -19.59 -2.96
CA GLY A 197 1.64 -19.24 -4.08
C GLY A 197 0.87 -19.04 -5.39
N ALA A 198 -0.04 -19.97 -5.71
CA ALA A 198 -0.92 -19.87 -6.87
C ALA A 198 -1.86 -18.65 -6.78
N GLY A 199 -2.38 -18.36 -5.59
CA GLY A 199 -3.17 -17.16 -5.30
C GLY A 199 -2.38 -15.87 -5.54
N GLY A 200 -1.09 -15.86 -5.23
CA GLY A 200 -0.20 -14.75 -5.58
C GLY A 200 -0.07 -14.54 -7.08
N VAL A 201 0.10 -15.62 -7.86
CA VAL A 201 0.13 -15.55 -9.33
C VAL A 201 -1.19 -15.07 -9.90
N LEU A 202 -2.31 -15.58 -9.38
CA LEU A 202 -3.65 -15.12 -9.76
C LEU A 202 -3.82 -13.63 -9.49
N ALA A 203 -3.44 -13.17 -8.29
CA ALA A 203 -3.54 -11.76 -7.90
C ALA A 203 -2.70 -10.87 -8.83
N VAL A 204 -1.44 -11.23 -9.11
CA VAL A 204 -0.58 -10.48 -10.03
C VAL A 204 -1.15 -10.46 -11.45
N THR A 205 -1.69 -11.59 -11.91
CA THR A 205 -2.29 -11.69 -13.25
C THR A 205 -3.52 -10.79 -13.36
N LEU A 206 -4.42 -10.84 -12.36
CA LEU A 206 -5.59 -9.97 -12.31
C LEU A 206 -5.21 -8.50 -12.19
N LEU A 207 -4.20 -8.14 -11.39
CA LEU A 207 -3.68 -6.77 -11.32
C LEU A 207 -3.15 -6.30 -12.68
N GLY A 208 -2.49 -7.17 -13.45
CA GLY A 208 -2.06 -6.87 -14.82
C GLY A 208 -3.25 -6.60 -15.75
N VAL A 209 -4.29 -7.43 -15.69
CA VAL A 209 -5.55 -7.24 -16.45
C VAL A 209 -6.25 -5.95 -16.04
N GLY A 210 -6.37 -5.69 -14.73
CA GLY A 210 -6.97 -4.46 -14.20
C GLY A 210 -6.16 -3.22 -14.58
N GLY A 211 -4.83 -3.33 -14.64
CA GLY A 211 -3.94 -2.27 -15.14
C GLY A 211 -4.19 -1.96 -16.61
N ALA A 212 -4.26 -2.98 -17.46
CA ALA A 212 -4.59 -2.81 -18.88
C ALA A 212 -5.98 -2.19 -19.08
N LEU A 213 -6.98 -2.66 -18.33
CA LEU A 213 -8.34 -2.11 -18.39
C LEU A 213 -8.39 -0.65 -17.90
N THR A 214 -7.62 -0.31 -16.86
CA THR A 214 -7.48 1.07 -16.39
C THR A 214 -6.94 1.99 -17.48
N VAL A 215 -5.95 1.54 -18.26
CA VAL A 215 -5.44 2.30 -19.42
C VAL A 215 -6.55 2.52 -20.45
N VAL A 216 -7.35 1.49 -20.75
CA VAL A 216 -8.49 1.62 -21.67
C VAL A 216 -9.50 2.66 -21.16
N TRP A 217 -9.86 2.59 -19.87
CA TRP A 217 -10.76 3.56 -19.23
C TRP A 217 -10.24 4.99 -19.32
N VAL A 218 -8.96 5.22 -18.98
CA VAL A 218 -8.34 6.55 -19.04
C VAL A 218 -8.30 7.09 -20.48
N LEU A 219 -7.97 6.24 -21.46
CA LEU A 219 -7.94 6.65 -22.87
C LEU A 219 -9.33 6.95 -23.43
N ALA A 220 -10.35 6.16 -23.04
CA ALA A 220 -11.73 6.39 -23.43
C ALA A 220 -12.32 7.65 -22.76
N GLY A 221 -11.96 7.89 -21.49
CA GLY A 221 -12.40 9.01 -20.69
C GLY A 221 -11.69 10.34 -20.91
N ARG A 222 -10.74 10.40 -21.86
CA ARG A 222 -9.91 11.59 -22.09
C ARG A 222 -10.70 12.86 -22.40
N ALA A 223 -11.83 12.74 -23.10
CA ALA A 223 -12.65 13.88 -23.48
C ALA A 223 -13.41 14.45 -22.26
N PRO A 224 -14.21 13.65 -21.52
CA PRO A 224 -14.80 14.10 -20.25
C PRO A 224 -13.76 14.63 -19.24
N ALA A 225 -12.59 13.98 -19.15
CA ALA A 225 -11.51 14.44 -18.30
C ALA A 225 -10.96 15.82 -18.74
N GLY A 226 -10.84 16.05 -20.05
CA GLY A 226 -10.45 17.34 -20.62
C GLY A 226 -11.44 18.44 -20.29
N ASP A 227 -12.75 18.16 -20.41
CA ASP A 227 -13.81 19.12 -20.09
C ASP A 227 -13.75 19.54 -18.61
N VAL A 228 -13.50 18.59 -17.70
CA VAL A 228 -13.32 18.88 -16.27
C VAL A 228 -12.06 19.74 -16.04
N LEU A 229 -10.94 19.44 -16.72
CA LEU A 229 -9.72 20.24 -16.60
C LEU A 229 -9.93 21.67 -17.09
N THR A 230 -10.63 21.86 -18.21
CA THR A 230 -10.97 23.19 -18.73
C THR A 230 -11.93 23.93 -17.79
N ALA A 231 -12.91 23.23 -17.22
CA ALA A 231 -13.85 23.83 -16.27
C ALA A 231 -13.21 24.25 -14.94
N LEU A 232 -12.15 23.55 -14.51
CA LEU A 232 -11.39 23.90 -13.31
C LEU A 232 -10.46 25.11 -13.50
N ASP A 233 -10.21 25.52 -14.75
CA ASP A 233 -9.38 26.68 -15.13
C ASP A 233 -8.07 26.77 -14.32
N LEU A 234 -7.37 25.63 -14.20
CA LEU A 234 -6.18 25.52 -13.36
C LEU A 234 -4.97 26.16 -14.02
N ASP A 235 -4.19 26.89 -13.22
CA ASP A 235 -2.84 27.30 -13.58
C ASP A 235 -1.89 26.09 -13.63
N ALA A 236 -0.65 26.30 -14.11
CA ALA A 236 0.32 25.22 -14.26
C ALA A 236 0.63 24.50 -12.94
N LEU A 237 0.64 25.23 -11.82
CA LEU A 237 0.89 24.67 -10.50
C LEU A 237 -0.29 23.83 -10.02
N GLY A 238 -1.52 24.34 -10.09
CA GLY A 238 -2.74 23.64 -9.73
C GLY A 238 -2.95 22.39 -10.59
N GLY A 239 -2.68 22.49 -11.90
CA GLY A 239 -2.68 21.36 -12.82
C GLY A 239 -1.65 20.29 -12.45
N GLY A 240 -0.43 20.70 -12.05
CA GLY A 240 0.60 19.79 -11.55
C GLY A 240 0.21 19.07 -10.25
N VAL A 241 -0.35 19.79 -9.28
CA VAL A 241 -0.84 19.22 -8.01
C VAL A 241 -1.97 18.24 -8.27
N LEU A 242 -2.92 18.60 -9.14
CA LEU A 242 -4.02 17.72 -9.54
C LEU A 242 -3.50 16.45 -10.22
N ALA A 243 -2.55 16.58 -11.14
CA ALA A 243 -1.94 15.45 -11.82
C ALA A 243 -1.27 14.48 -10.83
N VAL A 244 -0.51 14.99 -9.85
CA VAL A 244 0.07 14.15 -8.78
C VAL A 244 -1.03 13.47 -7.96
N GLY A 245 -2.09 14.21 -7.58
CA GLY A 245 -3.23 13.64 -6.87
C GLY A 245 -3.91 12.49 -7.64
N GLN A 246 -4.06 12.63 -8.96
CA GLN A 246 -4.60 11.59 -9.83
C GLN A 246 -3.68 10.38 -9.94
N LEU A 247 -2.36 10.58 -10.03
CA LEU A 247 -1.39 9.48 -10.02
C LEU A 247 -1.48 8.66 -8.72
N LEU A 248 -1.71 9.32 -7.58
CA LEU A 248 -1.90 8.64 -6.29
C LEU A 248 -3.20 7.83 -6.23
N LEU A 249 -4.17 8.10 -7.11
CA LEU A 249 -5.43 7.34 -7.23
C LEU A 249 -5.35 6.20 -8.25
N LEU A 250 -4.33 6.13 -9.11
CA LEU A 250 -4.22 5.06 -10.12
C LEU A 250 -4.32 3.65 -9.53
N PRO A 251 -3.69 3.31 -8.38
CA PRO A 251 -3.85 1.98 -7.81
C PRO A 251 -5.28 1.68 -7.37
N ASN A 252 -6.09 2.70 -7.05
CA ASN A 252 -7.53 2.53 -6.81
C ASN A 252 -8.26 2.11 -8.07
N LEU A 253 -8.01 2.77 -9.21
CA LEU A 253 -8.64 2.38 -10.48
C LEU A 253 -8.25 0.97 -10.90
N VAL A 254 -7.00 0.56 -10.68
CA VAL A 254 -6.58 -0.81 -10.96
C VAL A 254 -7.40 -1.80 -10.14
N LEU A 255 -7.58 -1.56 -8.84
CA LEU A 255 -8.40 -2.45 -8.00
C LEU A 255 -9.89 -2.40 -8.37
N TRP A 256 -10.42 -1.24 -8.74
CA TRP A 256 -11.78 -1.12 -9.26
C TRP A 256 -11.97 -1.87 -10.57
N ALA A 257 -10.99 -1.81 -11.47
CA ALA A 257 -10.96 -2.59 -12.70
C ALA A 257 -10.86 -4.10 -12.45
N VAL A 258 -10.07 -4.53 -11.45
CA VAL A 258 -10.05 -5.92 -11.01
C VAL A 258 -11.41 -6.35 -10.47
N ALA A 259 -12.04 -5.54 -9.61
CA ALA A 259 -13.35 -5.84 -9.04
C ALA A 259 -14.45 -5.88 -10.12
N TRP A 260 -14.37 -5.00 -11.11
CA TRP A 260 -15.18 -5.02 -12.32
C TRP A 260 -14.99 -6.33 -13.07
N VAL A 261 -13.76 -6.70 -13.46
CA VAL A 261 -13.48 -7.94 -14.21
C VAL A 261 -13.91 -9.18 -13.43
N ALA A 262 -13.75 -9.16 -12.11
CA ALA A 262 -14.18 -10.25 -11.22
C ALA A 262 -15.71 -10.42 -11.15
N GLY A 263 -16.49 -9.42 -11.57
CA GLY A 263 -17.95 -9.44 -11.54
C GLY A 263 -18.63 -8.54 -10.49
N PRO A 264 -18.22 -8.52 -9.20
CA PRO A 264 -18.97 -7.78 -8.17
C PRO A 264 -18.92 -6.27 -8.37
N GLY A 265 -17.96 -5.76 -9.15
CA GLY A 265 -17.86 -4.35 -9.44
C GLY A 265 -17.40 -3.51 -8.25
N PHE A 266 -17.69 -2.21 -8.31
CA PHE A 266 -17.37 -1.25 -7.26
C PHE A 266 -18.39 -0.11 -7.24
N ALA A 267 -18.34 0.71 -6.18
CA ALA A 267 -19.18 1.88 -6.02
C ALA A 267 -18.32 3.11 -5.71
N VAL A 268 -18.70 4.26 -6.27
CA VAL A 268 -18.08 5.57 -6.03
C VAL A 268 -19.19 6.54 -5.64
N GLY A 269 -19.48 6.61 -4.34
CA GLY A 269 -20.62 7.35 -3.81
C GLY A 269 -21.86 6.47 -3.61
N ALA A 270 -22.79 6.98 -2.81
CA ALA A 270 -24.01 6.27 -2.45
C ALA A 270 -24.91 6.06 -3.68
N GLY A 271 -25.50 4.86 -3.80
CA GLY A 271 -26.43 4.53 -4.88
C GLY A 271 -25.78 4.32 -6.25
N THR A 272 -24.44 4.20 -6.32
CA THR A 272 -23.73 3.92 -7.56
C THR A 272 -23.29 2.46 -7.65
N VAL A 273 -23.26 1.93 -8.86
CA VAL A 273 -22.79 0.57 -9.16
C VAL A 273 -22.03 0.61 -10.47
N TYR A 274 -20.83 0.05 -10.48
CA TYR A 274 -20.02 -0.13 -11.67
C TYR A 274 -19.67 -1.61 -11.75
N SER A 275 -20.42 -2.38 -12.56
CA SER A 275 -20.21 -3.81 -12.80
C SER A 275 -20.36 -4.19 -14.28
N PRO A 276 -19.81 -5.34 -14.74
CA PRO A 276 -20.01 -5.82 -16.10
C PRO A 276 -21.47 -6.08 -16.50
N SER A 277 -22.36 -6.22 -15.53
CA SER A 277 -23.80 -6.45 -15.76
C SER A 277 -24.63 -5.17 -15.69
N GLU A 278 -24.17 -4.15 -14.95
CA GLU A 278 -24.93 -2.95 -14.66
C GLU A 278 -24.01 -1.76 -14.34
N VAL A 279 -24.34 -0.60 -14.91
CA VAL A 279 -23.74 0.70 -14.58
C VAL A 279 -24.83 1.66 -14.13
N LEU A 280 -24.78 2.05 -12.86
CA LEU A 280 -25.58 3.10 -12.26
C LEU A 280 -24.63 4.21 -11.78
N THR A 281 -24.63 5.33 -12.49
CA THR A 281 -23.81 6.50 -12.17
C THR A 281 -24.54 7.45 -11.23
N GLY A 282 -23.79 8.17 -10.41
CA GLY A 282 -24.30 9.24 -9.54
C GLY A 282 -23.47 10.52 -9.72
N PRO A 283 -23.81 11.61 -9.01
CA PRO A 283 -22.98 12.82 -9.01
C PRO A 283 -21.58 12.50 -8.45
N LEU A 284 -20.56 12.70 -9.27
CA LEU A 284 -19.16 12.50 -8.90
C LEU A 284 -18.49 13.85 -8.63
N PRO A 285 -17.53 13.92 -7.69
CA PRO A 285 -16.64 15.07 -7.58
C PRO A 285 -15.95 15.36 -8.91
N ALA A 286 -15.64 16.63 -9.16
CA ALA A 286 -14.93 17.10 -10.36
C ALA A 286 -13.44 16.67 -10.38
N LEU A 287 -13.20 15.36 -10.36
CA LEU A 287 -11.90 14.74 -10.53
C LEU A 287 -11.83 14.15 -11.94
N PRO A 288 -10.96 14.64 -12.84
CA PRO A 288 -10.93 14.17 -14.22
C PRO A 288 -10.77 12.65 -14.35
N LEU A 289 -10.02 12.02 -13.44
CA LEU A 289 -9.84 10.57 -13.39
C LEU A 289 -11.15 9.79 -13.10
N LEU A 290 -12.12 10.38 -12.42
CA LEU A 290 -13.44 9.78 -12.23
C LEU A 290 -14.29 9.87 -13.51
N GLY A 291 -14.02 10.84 -14.38
CA GLY A 291 -14.61 10.90 -15.72
C GLY A 291 -14.15 9.79 -16.66
N ALA A 292 -13.13 9.00 -16.26
CA ALA A 292 -12.67 7.83 -17.00
C ALA A 292 -13.47 6.56 -16.70
N LEU A 293 -14.36 6.58 -15.70
CA LEU A 293 -15.19 5.44 -15.39
C LEU A 293 -16.20 5.15 -16.52
N PRO A 294 -16.57 3.87 -16.74
CA PRO A 294 -17.54 3.53 -17.77
C PRO A 294 -18.90 4.19 -17.47
N ALA A 295 -19.45 4.91 -18.44
CA ALA A 295 -20.76 5.56 -18.33
C ALA A 295 -21.93 4.62 -18.67
N GLN A 296 -21.64 3.51 -19.37
CA GLN A 296 -22.58 2.45 -19.69
C GLN A 296 -21.84 1.10 -19.73
N VAL A 297 -22.59 0.00 -19.66
CA VAL A 297 -22.01 -1.36 -19.82
C VAL A 297 -21.49 -1.52 -21.26
N PRO A 298 -20.19 -1.76 -21.47
CA PRO A 298 -19.67 -2.04 -22.82
C PRO A 298 -20.14 -3.41 -23.32
N ASP A 299 -20.41 -3.56 -24.62
CA ASP A 299 -20.82 -4.86 -25.21
C ASP A 299 -19.82 -5.99 -24.90
N VAL A 300 -18.53 -5.66 -24.84
CA VAL A 300 -17.45 -6.61 -24.54
C VAL A 300 -17.43 -7.05 -23.08
N ALA A 301 -18.19 -6.41 -22.19
CA ALA A 301 -18.20 -6.73 -20.76
C ALA A 301 -18.71 -8.15 -20.45
N MET A 302 -19.51 -8.73 -21.34
CA MET A 302 -19.93 -10.15 -21.26
C MET A 302 -18.75 -11.13 -21.24
N TRP A 303 -17.59 -10.72 -21.75
CA TRP A 303 -16.37 -11.53 -21.78
C TRP A 303 -15.48 -11.37 -20.54
N ALA A 304 -15.82 -10.48 -19.59
CA ALA A 304 -15.06 -10.28 -18.36
C ALA A 304 -14.82 -11.58 -17.56
N PRO A 305 -15.80 -12.51 -17.40
CA PRO A 305 -15.56 -13.78 -16.71
C PRO A 305 -14.49 -14.65 -17.38
N VAL A 306 -14.32 -14.57 -18.70
CA VAL A 306 -13.29 -15.33 -19.43
C VAL A 306 -11.89 -14.90 -18.99
N LEU A 307 -11.67 -13.60 -18.73
CA LEU A 307 -10.39 -13.10 -18.23
C LEU A 307 -10.05 -13.69 -16.86
N VAL A 308 -11.04 -13.87 -15.99
CA VAL A 308 -10.88 -14.50 -14.67
C VAL A 308 -10.51 -15.98 -14.82
N VAL A 309 -11.19 -16.70 -15.72
CA VAL A 309 -10.91 -18.11 -16.01
C VAL A 309 -9.49 -18.28 -16.55
N VAL A 310 -9.08 -17.42 -17.49
CA VAL A 310 -7.71 -17.44 -18.05
C VAL A 310 -6.67 -17.16 -16.96
N ALA A 311 -6.90 -16.17 -16.09
CA ALA A 311 -6.01 -15.88 -14.98
C ALA A 311 -5.89 -17.06 -14.00
N GLY A 312 -7.01 -17.72 -13.69
CA GLY A 312 -7.05 -18.96 -12.89
C GLY A 312 -6.29 -20.11 -13.55
N ALA A 313 -6.45 -20.30 -14.86
CA ALA A 313 -5.73 -21.32 -15.61
C ALA A 313 -4.21 -21.09 -15.61
N LEU A 314 -3.76 -19.84 -15.74
CA LEU A 314 -2.34 -19.47 -15.64
C LEU A 314 -1.76 -19.74 -14.25
N ALA A 315 -2.50 -19.39 -13.19
CA ALA A 315 -2.13 -19.71 -11.82
C ALA A 315 -2.05 -21.22 -11.56
N GLY A 316 -3.02 -21.99 -12.05
CA GLY A 316 -3.04 -23.45 -11.97
C GLY A 316 -1.87 -24.08 -12.73
N ARG A 317 -1.55 -23.58 -13.93
CA ARG A 317 -0.39 -24.03 -14.71
C ARG A 317 0.91 -23.75 -13.97
N TRP A 318 1.10 -22.55 -13.43
CA TRP A 318 2.29 -22.23 -12.63
C TRP A 318 2.44 -23.18 -11.42
N LEU A 319 1.35 -23.44 -10.71
CA LEU A 319 1.32 -24.38 -9.59
C LEU A 319 1.72 -25.79 -10.01
N SER A 320 1.19 -26.28 -11.13
CA SER A 320 1.53 -27.61 -11.65
C SER A 320 3.02 -27.75 -11.94
N LEU A 321 3.64 -26.72 -12.54
CA LEU A 321 5.06 -26.69 -12.85
C LEU A 321 5.93 -26.60 -11.58
N ALA A 322 5.50 -25.80 -10.59
CA ALA A 322 6.19 -25.68 -9.32
C ALA A 322 6.23 -27.00 -8.55
N LEU A 323 5.14 -27.76 -8.55
CA LEU A 323 5.04 -29.07 -7.88
C LEU A 323 5.86 -30.17 -8.58
N VAL A 324 5.93 -30.17 -9.91
CA VAL A 324 6.73 -31.13 -10.68
C VAL A 324 8.23 -30.93 -10.44
N ARG A 325 8.69 -29.69 -10.28
CA ARG A 325 10.10 -29.34 -10.02
C ARG A 325 10.64 -29.88 -8.69
N GLU A 326 9.78 -30.15 -7.70
CA GLU A 326 10.18 -30.72 -6.42
C GLU A 326 10.26 -32.27 -6.42
N ARG A 327 9.80 -32.95 -7.47
CA ARG A 327 9.72 -34.42 -7.56
C ARG A 327 10.75 -35.16 -8.47
N PRO A 328 11.91 -34.63 -8.94
CA PRO A 328 12.75 -35.42 -9.84
C PRO A 328 13.59 -36.54 -9.17
N TRP A 329 13.71 -36.60 -7.84
CA TRP A 329 14.77 -37.42 -7.20
C TRP A 329 14.32 -38.72 -6.52
N HIS A 330 13.02 -38.94 -6.30
CA HIS A 330 12.55 -40.12 -5.57
C HIS A 330 12.31 -41.36 -6.44
N THR A 331 12.16 -41.21 -7.75
CA THR A 331 12.01 -42.35 -8.66
C THR A 331 13.36 -42.95 -9.09
N ALA A 332 14.45 -42.16 -9.14
CA ALA A 332 15.78 -42.69 -9.43
C ALA A 332 16.41 -43.45 -8.23
N ALA A 333 16.04 -43.10 -6.99
CA ALA A 333 16.53 -43.78 -5.79
C ALA A 333 15.80 -45.10 -5.49
N ALA A 334 14.65 -45.38 -6.12
CA ALA A 334 13.86 -46.57 -5.89
C ALA A 334 14.16 -47.74 -6.86
N CYS A 335 15.01 -47.54 -7.88
CA CYS A 335 15.42 -48.57 -8.85
C CYS A 335 16.89 -49.01 -8.70
N GLY A 336 17.52 -48.71 -7.57
CA GLY A 336 18.93 -49.01 -7.29
C GLY A 336 19.17 -50.06 -6.19
N THR A 337 18.24 -51.01 -6.02
CA THR A 337 18.42 -52.23 -5.19
C THR A 337 18.37 -53.45 -6.09
#